data_AF-A0A084G8I1-F1
#
_entry.id   AF-A0A084G8I1-F1
#
_cell.length_a   1.000
_cell.length_b   1.000
_cell.length_c   1.000
_cell.angle_alpha   90.00
_cell.angle_beta   90.00
_cell.angle_gamma   90.00
#
_symmetry.space_group_name_H-M   'P 1'
#
loop_
_entity.id
_entity.type
_entity.pdbx_description
1 polymer ?
#
loop_
_entity_poly.entity_id
_entity_poly.type
_entity_poly.pdbx_seq_one_letter_code
_entity_poly.pdbx_strand_id
1 'polypeptide(L)'
;MHEAGVFEEFKKNSRGGDATIHLLYNHLGEKVFSVGEGRDSPEMDRWQIRKVLLTAIPKEKVVFSKPLVKSHRDEKSGEVVLTFSDGSTASGFKLVVGAYGTWSKIRHLMEAMGGQGARIIMGDGKHMFNGRQGGGHYRIDIGLKGPEDFANNAVNQSDFDAAKKFQLQEQHFGSYAPQFQEIIQQSEGPFRPWLMYYMPTDRLNWKPAQDATLIGDAAHVTTPFVGDGVNCAMRDSCILAEKIKELGVTQGAIAAYEKEMFSYAIDVITRSLQSGKMFFADDGPKEFLQVMTAGNPLIGASDGS
;
A
#
# COMPACT_ATOMS: atom_id res chain seq x y z
N MET A 1 -12.34 25.64 7.46
CA MET A 1 -12.61 26.88 8.24
C MET A 1 -13.79 27.66 7.69
N HIS A 2 -13.87 27.89 6.37
CA HIS A 2 -15.06 28.49 5.73
C HIS A 2 -16.34 27.70 6.02
N GLU A 3 -16.33 26.39 5.76
CA GLU A 3 -17.48 25.52 6.02
C GLU A 3 -17.82 25.37 7.51
N ALA A 4 -16.84 25.58 8.39
CA ALA A 4 -17.01 25.57 9.84
C ALA A 4 -17.41 26.95 10.40
N GLY A 5 -17.61 27.96 9.54
CA GLY A 5 -18.05 29.31 9.93
C GLY A 5 -17.02 30.17 10.68
N VAL A 6 -15.77 29.71 10.81
CA VAL A 6 -14.74 30.37 11.66
C VAL A 6 -13.66 31.09 10.87
N PHE A 7 -13.81 31.22 9.56
CA PHE A 7 -12.77 31.79 8.70
C PHE A 7 -12.48 33.27 9.00
N GLU A 8 -13.50 34.09 9.21
CA GLU A 8 -13.33 35.51 9.54
C GLU A 8 -12.64 35.70 10.90
N GLU A 9 -13.00 34.87 11.88
CA GLU A 9 -12.37 34.89 13.20
C GLU A 9 -10.92 34.39 13.14
N PHE A 10 -10.63 33.42 12.27
CA PHE A 10 -9.26 33.00 11.96
C PHE A 10 -8.45 34.15 11.33
N LYS A 11 -8.97 34.80 10.29
CA LYS A 11 -8.28 35.89 9.60
C LYS A 11 -7.95 37.05 10.56
N LYS A 12 -8.89 37.42 11.44
CA LYS A 12 -8.71 38.48 12.44
C LYS A 12 -7.55 38.24 13.42
N ASN A 13 -7.28 36.98 13.75
CA ASN A 13 -6.25 36.60 14.73
C ASN A 13 -4.93 36.18 14.08
N SER A 14 -4.84 36.24 12.76
CA SER A 14 -3.67 35.83 12.00
C SER A 14 -2.73 37.00 11.69
N ARG A 15 -1.43 36.70 11.56
CA ARG A 15 -0.41 37.66 11.11
C ARG A 15 -0.29 37.56 9.59
N GLY A 16 -0.64 38.63 8.88
CA GLY A 16 -0.41 38.76 7.44
C GLY A 16 0.93 39.43 7.12
N GLY A 17 1.38 39.31 5.87
CA GLY A 17 2.52 40.05 5.32
C GLY A 17 3.87 39.38 5.56
N ASP A 18 4.50 39.65 6.71
CA ASP A 18 5.92 39.32 6.94
C ASP A 18 6.14 37.90 7.50
N ALA A 19 5.10 37.26 8.04
CA ALA A 19 5.20 35.94 8.64
C ALA A 19 5.53 34.83 7.62
N THR A 20 5.34 35.09 6.32
CA THR A 20 5.65 34.15 5.24
C THR A 20 7.06 34.33 4.67
N ILE A 21 7.80 35.34 5.13
CA ILE A 21 9.15 35.66 4.67
C ILE A 21 10.14 34.81 5.47
N HIS A 22 10.75 33.84 4.80
CA HIS A 22 11.88 33.10 5.35
C HIS A 22 13.18 33.69 4.81
N LEU A 23 14.02 34.18 5.72
CA LEU A 23 15.34 34.72 5.43
C LEU A 23 16.40 33.66 5.73
N LEU A 24 17.18 33.30 4.71
CA LEU A 24 18.33 32.42 4.87
C LEU A 24 19.59 33.27 5.07
N TYR A 25 20.30 33.03 6.16
CA TYR A 25 21.61 33.60 6.45
C TYR A 25 22.65 32.50 6.45
N ASN A 26 23.88 32.80 6.02
CA ASN A 26 25.00 31.90 6.22
C ASN A 26 25.55 32.01 7.66
N HIS A 27 26.49 31.15 8.01
CA HIS A 27 27.10 31.11 9.35
C HIS A 27 27.95 32.36 9.69
N LEU A 28 28.21 33.25 8.72
CA LEU A 28 28.90 34.53 8.90
C LEU A 28 27.91 35.70 9.11
N GLY A 29 26.61 35.42 9.07
CA GLY A 29 25.56 36.42 9.22
C GLY A 29 25.19 37.15 7.92
N GLU A 30 25.69 36.71 6.77
CA GLU A 30 25.36 37.30 5.47
C GLU A 30 24.05 36.69 4.96
N LYS A 31 23.13 37.55 4.49
CA LYS A 31 21.87 37.11 3.89
C LYS A 31 22.15 36.42 2.55
N VAL A 32 21.79 35.15 2.46
CA VAL A 32 21.95 34.31 1.27
C VAL A 32 20.72 34.40 0.37
N PHE A 33 19.51 34.38 0.94
CA PHE A 33 18.27 34.30 0.17
C PHE A 33 17.04 34.76 0.97
N SER A 34 15.98 35.18 0.29
CA SER A 34 14.66 35.53 0.85
C SER A 34 13.59 34.77 0.07
N VAL A 35 12.65 34.11 0.76
CA VAL A 35 11.54 33.41 0.10
C VAL A 35 10.20 33.69 0.78
N GLY A 36 9.16 33.92 -0.02
CA GLY A 36 7.77 34.00 0.45
C GLY A 36 7.16 35.40 0.55
N GLU A 37 7.76 36.41 -0.10
CA GLU A 37 7.16 37.73 -0.30
C GLU A 37 5.87 37.63 -1.16
N GLY A 38 4.80 38.28 -0.74
CA GLY A 38 3.53 38.34 -1.47
C GLY A 38 2.63 37.10 -1.37
N ARG A 39 2.94 36.12 -0.51
CA ARG A 39 2.06 34.96 -0.28
C ARG A 39 0.95 35.29 0.73
N ASP A 40 -0.30 34.98 0.36
CA ASP A 40 -1.46 35.05 1.27
C ASP A 40 -1.57 33.74 2.08
N SER A 41 -0.62 33.55 3.00
CA SER A 41 -0.59 32.41 3.93
C SER A 41 -0.52 32.90 5.37
N PRO A 42 -1.63 33.43 5.91
CA PRO A 42 -1.68 33.96 7.27
C PRO A 42 -1.19 32.95 8.32
N GLU A 43 -0.20 33.34 9.12
CA GLU A 43 0.29 32.53 10.23
C GLU A 43 -0.45 32.86 11.53
N MET A 44 -0.73 31.84 12.34
CA MET A 44 -1.39 32.00 13.63
C MET A 44 -0.76 31.07 14.65
N ASP A 45 -0.59 31.56 15.89
CA ASP A 45 -0.11 30.74 16.98
C ASP A 45 -1.06 29.56 17.23
N ARG A 46 -0.51 28.35 17.43
CA ARG A 46 -1.29 27.11 17.56
C ARG A 46 -2.37 27.19 18.65
N TRP A 47 -2.12 27.92 19.73
CA TRP A 47 -3.10 28.12 20.81
C TRP A 47 -4.30 28.97 20.35
N GLN A 48 -4.07 29.98 19.50
CA GLN A 48 -5.13 30.82 18.93
C GLN A 48 -5.96 30.02 17.93
N ILE A 49 -5.32 29.19 17.10
CA ILE A 49 -6.04 28.28 16.18
C ILE A 49 -6.97 27.37 16.97
N ARG A 50 -6.47 26.74 18.04
CA ARG A 50 -7.29 25.89 18.91
C ARG A 50 -8.46 26.67 19.52
N LYS A 51 -8.24 27.91 19.97
CA LYS A 51 -9.30 28.76 20.54
C LYS A 51 -10.40 29.04 19.52
N VAL A 52 -10.04 29.43 18.30
CA VAL A 52 -10.98 29.68 17.19
C VAL A 52 -11.75 28.42 16.82
N LEU A 53 -11.10 27.26 16.74
CA LEU A 53 -11.79 26.00 16.45
C LEU A 53 -12.79 25.60 17.55
N LEU A 54 -12.49 25.93 18.81
CA LEU A 54 -13.39 25.65 19.93
C LEU A 54 -14.63 26.56 19.96
N THR A 55 -14.64 27.72 19.28
CA THR A 55 -15.86 28.56 19.19
C THR A 55 -16.92 27.94 18.27
N ALA A 56 -16.51 27.13 17.29
CA ALA A 56 -17.41 26.42 16.38
C ALA A 56 -18.05 25.15 16.97
N ILE A 57 -17.55 24.65 18.10
CA ILE A 57 -18.00 23.39 18.67
C ILE A 57 -18.85 23.69 19.92
N PRO A 58 -20.09 23.18 20.01
CA PRO A 58 -20.88 23.33 21.24
C PRO A 58 -20.12 22.78 22.44
N LYS A 59 -20.07 23.55 23.54
CA LYS A 59 -19.19 23.27 24.69
C LYS A 59 -19.44 21.89 25.30
N GLU A 60 -20.69 21.45 25.30
CA GLU A 60 -21.14 20.14 25.79
C GLU A 60 -20.62 18.96 24.95
N LYS A 61 -20.13 19.20 23.73
CA LYS A 61 -19.54 18.16 22.87
C LYS A 61 -18.05 17.94 23.16
N VAL A 62 -17.41 18.82 23.94
CA VAL A 62 -15.98 18.72 24.26
C VAL A 62 -15.80 18.39 25.74
N VAL A 63 -15.38 17.17 26.02
CA VAL A 63 -15.04 16.75 27.39
C VAL A 63 -13.53 16.83 27.58
N PHE A 64 -13.07 17.85 28.29
CA PHE A 64 -11.65 18.02 28.63
C PHE A 64 -11.23 17.09 29.77
N SER A 65 -9.91 16.96 29.96
CA SER A 65 -9.32 16.14 31.04
C SER A 65 -9.76 14.68 31.03
N LYS A 66 -10.06 14.14 29.83
CA LYS A 66 -10.34 12.73 29.58
C LYS A 66 -9.24 12.06 28.74
N PRO A 67 -7.99 11.92 29.25
CA PRO A 67 -7.00 11.10 28.57
C PRO A 67 -7.52 9.68 28.37
N LEU A 68 -7.53 9.22 27.12
CA LEU A 68 -7.85 7.83 26.80
C LEU A 68 -6.64 6.96 27.14
N VAL A 69 -6.83 5.94 28.00
CA VAL A 69 -5.75 5.06 28.45
C VAL A 69 -5.81 3.67 27.80
N LYS A 70 -7.03 3.20 27.50
CA LYS A 70 -7.27 1.88 26.91
C LYS A 70 -8.49 1.94 25.99
N SER A 71 -8.46 1.14 24.93
CA SER A 71 -9.66 0.79 24.18
C SER A 71 -9.66 -0.69 23.84
N HIS A 72 -10.83 -1.26 23.63
CA HIS A 72 -11.02 -2.62 23.14
C HIS A 72 -12.36 -2.74 22.42
N ARG A 73 -12.56 -3.84 21.69
CA ARG A 73 -13.88 -4.23 21.18
C ARG A 73 -14.47 -5.25 22.16
N ASP A 74 -15.70 -5.02 22.60
CA ASP A 74 -16.43 -5.97 23.43
C ASP A 74 -16.78 -7.22 22.61
N GLU A 75 -16.56 -8.42 23.15
CA GLU A 75 -16.72 -9.68 22.43
C GLU A 75 -18.19 -10.07 22.20
N LYS A 76 -19.11 -9.58 23.05
CA LYS A 76 -20.53 -9.95 22.97
C LYS A 76 -21.32 -8.96 22.14
N SER A 77 -21.06 -7.66 22.32
CA SER A 77 -21.77 -6.60 21.60
C SER A 77 -21.08 -6.15 20.32
N GLY A 78 -19.77 -6.42 20.18
CA GLY A 78 -18.95 -5.92 19.08
C GLY A 78 -18.68 -4.42 19.17
N GLU A 79 -19.10 -3.73 20.22
CA GLU A 79 -18.91 -2.28 20.36
C GLU A 79 -17.47 -1.90 20.76
N VAL A 80 -17.02 -0.72 20.33
CA VAL A 80 -15.77 -0.15 20.84
C VAL A 80 -16.01 0.46 22.21
N VAL A 81 -15.27 -0.03 23.20
CA VAL A 81 -15.29 0.47 24.58
C VAL A 81 -14.01 1.26 24.85
N LEU A 82 -14.19 2.50 25.28
CA LEU A 82 -13.13 3.45 25.63
C LEU A 82 -13.00 3.55 27.14
N THR A 83 -11.79 3.47 27.67
CA THR A 83 -11.48 3.65 29.10
C THR A 83 -10.56 4.84 29.29
N PHE A 84 -10.97 5.77 30.15
CA PHE A 84 -10.25 7.01 30.42
C PHE A 84 -9.42 6.93 31.71
N SER A 85 -8.47 7.84 31.87
CA SER A 85 -7.55 7.83 33.03
C SER A 85 -8.23 8.06 34.38
N ASP A 86 -9.46 8.57 34.38
CA ASP A 86 -10.28 8.75 35.58
C ASP A 86 -11.11 7.50 35.94
N GLY A 87 -10.91 6.39 35.21
CA GLY A 87 -11.62 5.12 35.40
C GLY A 87 -12.99 5.07 34.72
N SER A 88 -13.48 6.18 34.16
CA SER A 88 -14.74 6.18 33.42
C SER A 88 -14.62 5.41 32.10
N THR A 89 -15.75 4.85 31.64
CA THR A 89 -15.84 4.17 30.36
C THR A 89 -16.93 4.78 29.47
N ALA A 90 -16.77 4.65 28.15
CA ALA A 90 -17.79 5.03 27.19
C ALA A 90 -17.86 3.99 26.05
N SER A 91 -19.07 3.64 25.63
CA SER A 91 -19.39 2.72 24.54
C SER A 91 -20.66 3.18 23.82
N GLY A 92 -21.20 2.37 22.89
CA GLY A 92 -22.41 2.71 22.13
C GLY A 92 -22.20 3.71 20.99
N PHE A 93 -20.95 4.00 20.62
CA PHE A 93 -20.64 4.90 19.51
C PHE A 93 -20.82 4.18 18.17
N LYS A 94 -21.55 4.81 17.24
CA LYS A 94 -21.65 4.34 15.85
C LYS A 94 -20.31 4.42 15.10
N LEU A 95 -19.45 5.36 15.49
CA LEU A 95 -18.13 5.60 14.91
C LEU A 95 -17.20 6.17 15.98
N VAL A 96 -15.96 5.67 16.04
CA VAL A 96 -14.89 6.20 16.87
C VAL A 96 -13.76 6.68 15.96
N VAL A 97 -13.38 7.95 16.07
CA VAL A 97 -12.30 8.56 15.26
C VAL A 97 -11.12 8.91 16.17
N GLY A 98 -9.94 8.35 15.86
CA GLY A 98 -8.72 8.59 16.62
C GLY A 98 -7.95 9.79 16.11
N ALA A 99 -8.15 10.96 16.70
CA ALA A 99 -7.45 12.20 16.33
C ALA A 99 -6.26 12.56 17.25
N TYR A 100 -5.76 11.62 18.06
CA TYR A 100 -4.80 11.88 19.14
C TYR A 100 -3.40 11.32 18.82
N GLY A 101 -2.74 11.95 17.84
CA GLY A 101 -1.28 11.89 17.64
C GLY A 101 -0.61 10.51 17.64
N THR A 102 0.70 10.52 17.89
CA THR A 102 1.62 9.39 17.68
C THR A 102 1.34 8.17 18.57
N TRP A 103 0.71 8.36 19.74
CA TRP A 103 0.50 7.31 20.77
C TRP A 103 -0.94 6.79 20.84
N SER A 104 -1.60 6.69 19.68
CA SER A 104 -3.00 6.30 19.60
C SER A 104 -3.32 4.94 20.24
N LYS A 105 -4.12 4.98 21.31
CA LYS A 105 -4.73 3.85 22.05
C LYS A 105 -5.90 3.16 21.34
N ILE A 106 -6.17 3.44 20.07
CA ILE A 106 -7.18 2.77 19.26
C ILE A 106 -6.58 2.21 17.97
N ARG A 107 -5.30 2.52 17.70
CA ARG A 107 -4.58 1.99 16.53
C ARG A 107 -4.57 0.47 16.52
N HIS A 108 -4.45 -0.16 17.69
CA HIS A 108 -4.48 -1.62 17.82
C HIS A 108 -5.84 -2.23 17.48
N LEU A 109 -6.94 -1.46 17.54
CA LEU A 109 -8.25 -1.94 17.06
C LEU A 109 -8.21 -2.17 15.54
N MET A 110 -7.41 -1.38 14.81
CA MET A 110 -7.12 -1.62 13.39
C MET A 110 -6.16 -2.80 13.19
N GLU A 111 -5.16 -2.94 14.07
CA GLU A 111 -4.23 -4.09 14.04
C GLU A 111 -4.94 -5.42 14.36
N ALA A 112 -6.02 -5.42 15.14
CA ALA A 112 -6.82 -6.62 15.38
C ALA A 112 -7.52 -7.12 14.10
N MET A 113 -8.01 -6.20 13.26
CA MET A 113 -8.62 -6.55 11.97
C MET A 113 -7.57 -7.04 10.96
N GLY A 114 -6.43 -6.32 10.85
CA GLY A 114 -5.38 -6.63 9.88
C GLY A 114 -4.40 -7.75 10.30
N GLY A 115 -4.28 -8.03 11.60
CA GLY A 115 -3.30 -8.96 12.17
C GLY A 115 -1.87 -8.43 12.22
N GLN A 116 -0.99 -9.23 12.84
CA GLN A 116 0.46 -9.06 12.75
C GLN A 116 0.98 -9.71 11.45
N GLY A 117 1.79 -8.99 10.68
CA GLY A 117 2.39 -9.49 9.45
C GLY A 117 1.47 -9.48 8.23
N ALA A 118 1.93 -10.13 7.15
CA ALA A 118 1.14 -10.33 5.94
C ALA A 118 0.24 -11.56 6.12
N ARG A 119 -1.04 -11.44 5.72
CA ARG A 119 -1.97 -12.57 5.64
C ARG A 119 -2.16 -12.97 4.18
N ILE A 120 -2.15 -14.27 3.95
CA ILE A 120 -2.48 -14.86 2.66
C ILE A 120 -3.73 -15.72 2.87
N ILE A 121 -4.80 -15.37 2.17
CA ILE A 121 -6.07 -16.08 2.16
C ILE A 121 -6.21 -16.69 0.76
N MET A 122 -6.46 -17.98 0.65
CA MET A 122 -6.57 -18.67 -0.65
C MET A 122 -7.52 -19.86 -0.57
N GLY A 123 -8.07 -20.27 -1.71
CA GLY A 123 -9.01 -21.39 -1.87
C GLY A 123 -10.09 -21.06 -2.90
N ASP A 124 -10.85 -22.05 -3.34
CA ASP A 124 -11.98 -21.87 -4.28
C ASP A 124 -11.62 -21.01 -5.52
N GLY A 125 -10.41 -21.22 -6.04
CA GLY A 125 -9.92 -20.54 -7.23
C GLY A 125 -9.62 -19.05 -7.08
N LYS A 126 -9.50 -18.52 -5.85
CA LYS A 126 -9.29 -17.10 -5.53
C LYS A 126 -8.25 -16.92 -4.42
N HIS A 127 -7.71 -15.70 -4.32
CA HIS A 127 -6.84 -15.34 -3.20
C HIS A 127 -6.95 -13.87 -2.79
N MET A 128 -6.55 -13.58 -1.56
CA MET A 128 -6.41 -12.23 -1.03
C MET A 128 -5.09 -12.14 -0.25
N PHE A 129 -4.29 -11.13 -0.57
CA PHE A 129 -3.14 -10.71 0.22
C PHE A 129 -3.52 -9.48 1.04
N ASN A 130 -3.29 -9.53 2.34
CA ASN A 130 -3.48 -8.39 3.23
C ASN A 130 -2.17 -8.10 3.97
N GLY A 131 -1.45 -7.07 3.52
CA GLY A 131 -0.10 -6.75 4.00
C GLY A 131 -0.03 -5.37 4.63
N ARG A 132 0.45 -5.29 5.88
CA ARG A 132 0.78 -4.02 6.53
C ARG A 132 2.02 -3.40 5.87
N GLN A 133 1.90 -2.14 5.46
CA GLN A 133 2.96 -1.37 4.82
C GLN A 133 3.78 -0.59 5.86
N GLY A 134 4.96 -0.08 5.47
CA GLY A 134 5.84 0.69 6.36
C GLY A 134 5.19 1.95 6.96
N GLY A 135 4.22 2.53 6.27
CA GLY A 135 3.41 3.66 6.76
C GLY A 135 2.28 3.28 7.72
N GLY A 136 2.12 2.00 8.07
CA GLY A 136 1.09 1.50 8.98
C GLY A 136 -0.31 1.35 8.37
N HIS A 137 -0.50 1.67 7.10
CA HIS A 137 -1.70 1.30 6.34
C HIS A 137 -1.61 -0.15 5.88
N TYR A 138 -2.75 -0.75 5.56
CA TYR A 138 -2.82 -2.09 4.97
C TYR A 138 -3.06 -1.98 3.47
N ARG A 139 -2.35 -2.78 2.69
CA ARG A 139 -2.62 -3.00 1.27
C ARG A 139 -3.34 -4.34 1.13
N ILE A 140 -4.46 -4.31 0.42
CA ILE A 140 -5.28 -5.47 0.13
C ILE A 140 -5.24 -5.71 -1.38
N ASP A 141 -4.71 -6.85 -1.80
CA ASP A 141 -4.72 -7.29 -3.19
C ASP A 141 -5.62 -8.52 -3.30
N ILE A 142 -6.56 -8.51 -4.25
CA ILE A 142 -7.51 -9.59 -4.48
C ILE A 142 -7.29 -10.19 -5.87
N GLY A 143 -7.03 -11.48 -5.91
CA GLY A 143 -6.90 -12.24 -7.15
C GLY A 143 -8.19 -12.95 -7.51
N LEU A 144 -8.70 -12.64 -8.71
CA LEU A 144 -9.81 -13.34 -9.35
C LEU A 144 -9.37 -13.89 -10.71
N LYS A 145 -9.86 -15.07 -11.09
CA LYS A 145 -9.75 -15.61 -12.46
C LYS A 145 -10.95 -15.14 -13.29
N GLY A 146 -10.70 -14.68 -14.51
CA GLY A 146 -11.75 -14.28 -15.43
C GLY A 146 -11.20 -13.85 -16.79
N PRO A 147 -12.09 -13.50 -17.73
CA PRO A 147 -11.73 -12.89 -19.02
C PRO A 147 -10.91 -11.60 -18.86
N GLU A 148 -10.10 -11.25 -19.85
CA GLU A 148 -9.23 -10.06 -19.81
C GLU A 148 -10.01 -8.74 -19.65
N ASP A 149 -11.21 -8.66 -20.23
CA ASP A 149 -12.08 -7.49 -20.17
C ASP A 149 -12.90 -7.39 -18.87
N PHE A 150 -12.86 -8.44 -18.03
CA PHE A 150 -13.62 -8.53 -16.79
C PHE A 150 -13.36 -7.35 -15.86
N ALA A 151 -12.10 -6.95 -15.71
CA ALA A 151 -11.70 -5.82 -14.87
C ALA A 151 -12.37 -4.49 -15.23
N ASN A 152 -12.63 -4.27 -16.53
CA ASN A 152 -13.15 -3.01 -17.07
C ASN A 152 -14.68 -3.04 -17.24
N ASN A 153 -15.27 -4.24 -17.40
CA ASN A 153 -16.68 -4.41 -17.71
C ASN A 153 -17.53 -4.91 -16.54
N ALA A 154 -16.94 -5.61 -15.56
CA ALA A 154 -17.71 -6.25 -14.48
C ALA A 154 -18.19 -5.26 -13.40
N VAL A 155 -17.40 -4.23 -13.10
CA VAL A 155 -17.76 -3.22 -12.09
C VAL A 155 -17.09 -1.88 -12.38
N ASN A 156 -17.81 -0.78 -12.12
CA ASN A 156 -17.23 0.55 -12.17
C ASN A 156 -16.22 0.71 -11.02
N GLN A 157 -14.93 0.71 -11.35
CA GLN A 157 -13.83 0.77 -10.38
C GLN A 157 -13.74 2.12 -9.63
N SER A 158 -14.39 3.15 -10.15
CA SER A 158 -14.51 4.46 -9.49
C SER A 158 -15.66 4.53 -8.48
N ASP A 159 -16.55 3.52 -8.48
CA ASP A 159 -17.58 3.33 -7.46
C ASP A 159 -17.11 2.26 -6.47
N PHE A 160 -16.51 2.71 -5.37
CA PHE A 160 -15.89 1.85 -4.37
C PHE A 160 -16.92 0.97 -3.63
N ASP A 161 -18.15 1.44 -3.47
CA ASP A 161 -19.21 0.65 -2.85
C ASP A 161 -19.72 -0.43 -3.81
N ALA A 162 -19.84 -0.14 -5.10
CA ALA A 162 -20.12 -1.15 -6.11
C ALA A 162 -19.00 -2.21 -6.18
N ALA A 163 -17.73 -1.79 -6.16
CA ALA A 163 -16.58 -2.70 -6.16
C ALA A 163 -16.57 -3.64 -4.94
N LYS A 164 -16.85 -3.13 -3.74
CA LYS A 164 -16.98 -3.96 -2.52
C LYS A 164 -18.15 -4.94 -2.63
N LYS A 165 -19.34 -4.47 -3.04
CA LYS A 165 -20.52 -5.33 -3.22
C LYS A 165 -20.24 -6.45 -4.22
N PHE A 166 -19.56 -6.12 -5.31
CA PHE A 166 -19.13 -7.10 -6.31
C PHE A 166 -18.22 -8.16 -5.71
N GLN A 167 -17.16 -7.75 -5.01
CA GLN A 167 -16.22 -8.68 -4.37
C GLN A 167 -16.88 -9.57 -3.30
N LEU A 168 -17.96 -9.11 -2.67
CA LEU A 168 -18.72 -9.82 -1.63
C LEU A 168 -19.85 -10.71 -2.17
N GLN A 169 -19.97 -10.89 -3.49
CA GLN A 169 -20.92 -11.86 -4.05
C GLN A 169 -20.49 -13.30 -3.73
N GLU A 170 -21.45 -14.23 -3.68
CA GLU A 170 -21.23 -15.65 -3.29
C GLU A 170 -20.13 -16.35 -4.10
N GLN A 171 -20.07 -16.10 -5.40
CA GLN A 171 -19.05 -16.67 -6.29
C GLN A 171 -17.63 -16.07 -6.08
N HIS A 172 -17.53 -14.99 -5.31
CA HIS A 172 -16.30 -14.31 -4.92
C HIS A 172 -16.04 -14.53 -3.43
N PHE A 173 -15.98 -13.49 -2.61
CA PHE A 173 -15.68 -13.61 -1.18
C PHE A 173 -16.93 -13.69 -0.28
N GLY A 174 -18.14 -13.72 -0.85
CA GLY A 174 -19.39 -13.81 -0.08
C GLY A 174 -19.53 -15.09 0.74
N SER A 175 -18.93 -16.20 0.28
CA SER A 175 -18.91 -17.49 0.97
C SER A 175 -17.79 -17.62 2.00
N TYR A 176 -16.85 -16.67 2.05
CA TYR A 176 -15.70 -16.71 2.95
C TYR A 176 -16.11 -16.38 4.38
N ALA A 177 -15.31 -16.80 5.36
CA ALA A 177 -15.60 -16.53 6.76
C ALA A 177 -15.76 -15.01 7.03
N PRO A 178 -16.66 -14.59 7.95
CA PRO A 178 -17.04 -13.18 8.14
C PRO A 178 -15.87 -12.21 8.32
N GLN A 179 -14.80 -12.65 9.00
CA GLN A 179 -13.60 -11.84 9.22
C GLN A 179 -12.86 -11.46 7.94
N PHE A 180 -12.97 -12.25 6.86
CA PHE A 180 -12.37 -11.94 5.56
C PHE A 180 -13.26 -11.03 4.73
N GLN A 181 -14.58 -11.18 4.87
CA GLN A 181 -15.55 -10.24 4.30
C GLN A 181 -15.40 -8.85 4.92
N GLU A 182 -15.17 -8.77 6.23
CA GLU A 182 -14.97 -7.51 6.95
C GLU A 182 -13.75 -6.73 6.41
N ILE A 183 -12.66 -7.42 6.04
CA ILE A 183 -11.49 -6.79 5.40
C ILE A 183 -11.91 -6.03 4.13
N ILE A 184 -12.76 -6.64 3.29
CA ILE A 184 -13.28 -6.02 2.07
C ILE A 184 -14.23 -4.87 2.41
N GLN A 185 -15.16 -5.08 3.35
CA GLN A 185 -16.15 -4.06 3.75
C GLN A 185 -15.49 -2.78 4.30
N GLN A 186 -14.40 -2.93 5.06
CA GLN A 186 -13.65 -1.84 5.67
C GLN A 186 -12.56 -1.26 4.75
N SER A 187 -12.36 -1.83 3.56
CA SER A 187 -11.35 -1.32 2.63
C SER A 187 -11.76 0.02 2.01
N GLU A 188 -10.79 0.92 1.91
CA GLU A 188 -10.94 2.23 1.29
C GLU A 188 -10.28 2.22 -0.08
N GLY A 189 -10.91 2.86 -1.06
CA GLY A 189 -10.38 2.94 -2.42
C GLY A 189 -9.15 3.85 -2.54
N PRO A 190 -8.56 3.94 -3.74
CA PRO A 190 -9.11 3.43 -4.99
C PRO A 190 -8.88 1.93 -5.20
N PHE A 191 -9.91 1.24 -5.70
CA PHE A 191 -9.74 -0.10 -6.27
C PHE A 191 -9.20 0.03 -7.68
N ARG A 192 -8.09 -0.66 -7.96
CA ARG A 192 -7.43 -0.62 -9.26
C ARG A 192 -7.34 -2.02 -9.82
N PRO A 193 -7.90 -2.26 -11.01
CA PRO A 193 -7.67 -3.53 -11.67
C PRO A 193 -6.19 -3.63 -12.06
N TRP A 194 -5.62 -4.80 -11.82
CA TRP A 194 -4.25 -5.12 -12.23
C TRP A 194 -4.28 -6.41 -13.04
N LEU A 195 -4.29 -6.26 -14.37
CA LEU A 195 -4.17 -7.39 -15.28
C LEU A 195 -2.74 -7.94 -15.22
N MET A 196 -2.63 -9.25 -15.08
CA MET A 196 -1.35 -9.94 -14.90
C MET A 196 -0.89 -10.53 -16.23
N TYR A 197 0.11 -9.89 -16.84
CA TYR A 197 0.75 -10.34 -18.07
C TYR A 197 2.11 -10.97 -17.76
N TYR A 198 2.58 -11.82 -18.68
CA TYR A 198 3.92 -12.39 -18.64
C TYR A 198 4.48 -12.57 -20.05
N MET A 199 5.80 -12.54 -20.18
CA MET A 199 6.49 -12.80 -21.43
C MET A 199 6.51 -14.32 -21.73
N PRO A 200 6.06 -14.78 -22.91
CA PRO A 200 6.15 -16.19 -23.28
C PRO A 200 7.61 -16.66 -23.30
N THR A 201 7.92 -17.73 -22.56
CA THR A 201 9.31 -18.21 -22.38
C THR A 201 9.93 -18.75 -23.67
N ASP A 202 9.12 -19.21 -24.61
CA ASP A 202 9.53 -19.64 -25.95
C ASP A 202 9.96 -18.48 -26.85
N ARG A 203 9.73 -17.23 -26.44
CA ARG A 203 10.17 -16.02 -27.14
C ARG A 203 11.46 -15.42 -26.58
N LEU A 204 11.97 -15.92 -25.45
CA LEU A 204 13.25 -15.50 -24.87
C LEU A 204 14.44 -16.15 -25.60
N ASN A 205 14.54 -15.88 -26.90
CA ASN A 205 15.57 -16.42 -27.80
C ASN A 205 15.84 -15.50 -29.01
N TRP A 206 15.53 -14.21 -28.90
CA TRP A 206 15.70 -13.28 -30.01
C TRP A 206 17.19 -13.13 -30.39
N LYS A 207 17.41 -12.68 -31.63
CA LYS A 207 18.75 -12.39 -32.11
C LYS A 207 19.21 -11.02 -31.58
N PRO A 208 20.44 -10.90 -31.08
CA PRO A 208 20.99 -9.62 -30.62
C PRO A 208 20.95 -8.56 -31.72
N ALA A 209 20.32 -7.41 -31.43
CA ALA A 209 20.37 -6.26 -32.32
C ALA A 209 21.76 -5.60 -32.26
N GLN A 210 22.07 -4.77 -33.26
CA GLN A 210 23.39 -4.14 -33.35
C GLN A 210 23.62 -3.08 -32.27
N ASP A 211 22.57 -2.37 -31.86
CA ASP A 211 22.63 -1.12 -31.11
C ASP A 211 21.53 -0.97 -30.04
N ALA A 212 20.75 -2.03 -29.79
CA ALA A 212 19.65 -2.01 -28.82
C ALA A 212 19.49 -3.35 -28.08
N THR A 213 19.06 -3.29 -26.82
CA THR A 213 18.64 -4.44 -26.02
C THR A 213 17.59 -4.01 -24.99
N LEU A 214 17.00 -4.98 -24.28
CA LEU A 214 15.93 -4.79 -23.32
C LEU A 214 16.39 -5.27 -21.94
N ILE A 215 15.90 -4.63 -20.87
CA ILE A 215 16.12 -5.04 -19.47
C ILE A 215 14.79 -4.99 -18.69
N GLY A 216 14.73 -5.68 -17.56
CA GLY A 216 13.57 -5.68 -16.65
C GLY A 216 12.29 -6.14 -17.33
N ASP A 217 11.15 -5.56 -16.92
CA ASP A 217 9.84 -5.91 -17.45
C ASP A 217 9.73 -5.73 -18.97
N ALA A 218 10.51 -4.83 -19.57
CA ALA A 218 10.53 -4.67 -21.03
C ALA A 218 11.08 -5.92 -21.75
N ALA A 219 11.99 -6.66 -21.10
CA ALA A 219 12.56 -7.89 -21.61
C ALA A 219 11.76 -9.13 -21.20
N HIS A 220 11.33 -9.20 -19.94
CA HIS A 220 10.84 -10.45 -19.34
C HIS A 220 9.81 -10.24 -18.23
N VAL A 221 8.84 -9.34 -18.45
CA VAL A 221 7.69 -9.15 -17.53
C VAL A 221 7.11 -10.49 -17.07
N THR A 222 6.77 -10.58 -15.79
CA THR A 222 6.22 -11.78 -15.16
C THR A 222 5.18 -11.43 -14.11
N THR A 223 4.39 -12.41 -13.71
CA THR A 223 3.42 -12.25 -12.61
C THR A 223 4.12 -12.09 -11.25
N PRO A 224 3.52 -11.41 -10.27
CA PRO A 224 4.20 -11.07 -9.01
C PRO A 224 4.26 -12.20 -7.98
N PHE A 225 3.89 -13.43 -8.33
CA PHE A 225 3.74 -14.55 -7.38
C PHE A 225 5.04 -15.08 -6.77
N VAL A 226 6.18 -14.60 -7.25
CA VAL A 226 7.54 -14.97 -6.79
C VAL A 226 8.26 -13.77 -6.16
N GLY A 227 7.80 -12.54 -6.42
CA GLY A 227 8.38 -11.33 -5.80
C GLY A 227 9.73 -10.85 -6.36
N ASP A 228 10.26 -11.49 -7.40
CA ASP A 228 11.64 -11.23 -7.88
C ASP A 228 11.78 -10.17 -8.99
N GLY A 229 10.69 -9.57 -9.50
CA GLY A 229 10.75 -8.73 -10.71
C GLY A 229 11.74 -7.57 -10.64
N VAL A 230 11.75 -6.80 -9.54
CA VAL A 230 12.69 -5.68 -9.35
C VAL A 230 14.13 -6.17 -9.19
N ASN A 231 14.33 -7.28 -8.49
CA ASN A 231 15.65 -7.90 -8.33
C ASN A 231 16.21 -8.34 -9.70
N CYS A 232 15.35 -8.89 -10.57
CA CYS A 232 15.73 -9.24 -11.94
C CYS A 232 16.14 -8.02 -12.77
N ALA A 233 15.39 -6.92 -12.72
CA ALA A 233 15.75 -5.69 -13.43
C ALA A 233 17.08 -5.07 -12.94
N MET A 234 17.34 -5.16 -11.63
CA MET A 234 18.63 -4.73 -11.07
C MET A 234 19.77 -5.65 -11.52
N ARG A 235 19.55 -6.97 -11.51
CA ARG A 235 20.50 -7.97 -12.01
C ARG A 235 20.82 -7.74 -13.48
N ASP A 236 19.81 -7.47 -14.32
CA ASP A 236 20.01 -7.14 -15.73
C ASP A 236 20.95 -5.94 -15.90
N SER A 237 20.70 -4.88 -15.14
CA SER A 237 21.49 -3.64 -15.19
C SER A 237 22.96 -3.91 -14.83
N CYS A 238 23.21 -4.74 -13.81
CA CYS A 238 24.56 -5.11 -13.41
C CYS A 238 25.27 -5.94 -14.49
N ILE A 239 24.64 -7.00 -14.98
CA ILE A 239 25.24 -7.87 -16.00
C ILE A 239 25.53 -7.07 -17.28
N LEU A 240 24.57 -6.26 -17.75
CA LEU A 240 24.76 -5.44 -18.94
C LEU A 240 25.91 -4.44 -18.78
N ALA A 241 25.98 -3.76 -17.63
CA ALA A 241 27.08 -2.83 -17.34
C ALA A 241 28.44 -3.54 -17.31
N GLU A 242 28.51 -4.75 -16.75
CA GLU A 242 29.72 -5.58 -16.76
C GLU A 242 30.13 -5.98 -18.18
N LYS A 243 29.19 -6.47 -19.01
CA LYS A 243 29.51 -6.86 -20.39
C LYS A 243 29.96 -5.67 -21.23
N ILE A 244 29.36 -4.49 -21.03
CA ILE A 244 29.79 -3.25 -21.69
C ILE A 244 31.20 -2.85 -21.24
N LYS A 245 31.51 -2.98 -19.94
CA LYS A 245 32.84 -2.68 -19.41
C LYS A 245 33.90 -3.61 -20.00
N GLU A 246 33.59 -4.88 -20.20
CA GLU A 246 34.52 -5.90 -20.73
C GLU A 246 34.71 -5.82 -22.25
N LEU A 247 33.63 -5.58 -22.99
CA LEU A 247 33.59 -5.75 -24.45
C LEU A 247 33.32 -4.44 -25.21
N GLY A 248 33.17 -3.32 -24.50
CA GLY A 248 32.73 -2.04 -25.04
C GLY A 248 31.24 -2.04 -25.41
N VAL A 249 30.77 -0.91 -25.95
CA VAL A 249 29.39 -0.78 -26.47
C VAL A 249 29.32 -1.46 -27.84
N THR A 250 29.20 -2.79 -27.83
CA THR A 250 29.21 -3.62 -29.03
C THR A 250 28.04 -4.61 -29.04
N GLN A 251 27.68 -5.11 -30.23
CA GLN A 251 26.73 -6.22 -30.36
C GLN A 251 27.19 -7.46 -29.57
N GLY A 252 28.51 -7.66 -29.41
CA GLY A 252 29.07 -8.74 -28.59
C GLY A 252 28.71 -8.61 -27.11
N ALA A 253 28.75 -7.40 -26.55
CA ALA A 253 28.30 -7.15 -25.17
C ALA A 253 26.81 -7.44 -24.98
N ILE A 254 25.98 -7.00 -25.93
CA ILE A 254 24.54 -7.28 -25.95
C ILE A 254 24.29 -8.80 -25.99
N ALA A 255 24.94 -9.50 -26.92
CA ALA A 255 24.77 -10.95 -27.07
C ALA A 255 25.19 -11.72 -25.82
N ALA A 256 26.27 -11.30 -25.15
CA ALA A 256 26.73 -11.92 -23.92
C ALA A 256 25.74 -11.69 -22.76
N TYR A 257 25.19 -10.47 -22.64
CA TYR A 257 24.16 -10.13 -21.67
C TYR A 257 22.88 -10.94 -21.89
N GLU A 258 22.32 -10.88 -23.10
CA GLU A 258 21.03 -11.52 -23.42
C GLU A 258 21.08 -13.03 -23.18
N LYS A 259 22.19 -13.69 -23.52
CA LYS A 259 22.39 -15.11 -23.29
C LYS A 259 22.29 -15.48 -21.80
N GLU A 260 22.86 -14.68 -20.92
CA GLU A 260 22.78 -14.90 -19.47
C GLU A 260 21.36 -14.59 -18.96
N MET A 261 20.79 -13.47 -19.42
CA MET A 261 19.46 -13.02 -19.04
C MET A 261 18.37 -14.05 -19.35
N PHE A 262 18.37 -14.62 -20.56
CA PHE A 262 17.34 -15.58 -20.96
C PHE A 262 17.24 -16.76 -19.99
N SER A 263 18.38 -17.26 -19.48
CA SER A 263 18.38 -18.42 -18.60
C SER A 263 17.62 -18.17 -17.30
N TYR A 264 17.90 -17.07 -16.60
CA TYR A 264 17.20 -16.80 -15.33
C TYR A 264 15.81 -16.21 -15.55
N ALA A 265 15.58 -15.48 -16.65
CA ALA A 265 14.25 -14.97 -16.98
C ALA A 265 13.24 -16.11 -17.21
N ILE A 266 13.64 -17.14 -17.97
CA ILE A 266 12.82 -18.35 -18.20
C ILE A 266 12.49 -19.05 -16.87
N ASP A 267 13.48 -19.21 -16.00
CA ASP A 267 13.30 -19.81 -14.68
C ASP A 267 12.28 -19.03 -13.83
N VAL A 268 12.49 -17.71 -13.67
CA VAL A 268 11.64 -16.84 -12.86
C VAL A 268 10.20 -16.82 -13.39
N ILE A 269 10.00 -16.71 -14.71
CA ILE A 269 8.66 -16.76 -15.31
C ILE A 269 7.99 -18.12 -15.07
N THR A 270 8.71 -19.21 -15.31
CA THR A 270 8.17 -20.58 -15.13
C THR A 270 7.74 -20.80 -13.69
N ARG A 271 8.60 -20.42 -12.74
CA ARG A 271 8.34 -20.45 -11.30
C ARG A 271 7.13 -19.61 -10.93
N SER A 272 7.00 -18.40 -11.48
CA SER A 272 5.88 -17.51 -11.19
C SER A 272 4.54 -18.05 -11.70
N LEU A 273 4.53 -18.63 -12.90
CA LEU A 273 3.34 -19.29 -13.44
C LEU A 273 2.93 -20.51 -12.63
N GLN A 274 3.89 -21.29 -12.12
CA GLN A 274 3.61 -22.42 -11.25
C GLN A 274 3.03 -21.96 -9.90
N SER A 275 3.62 -20.95 -9.27
CA SER A 275 3.08 -20.35 -8.04
C SER A 275 1.68 -19.78 -8.26
N GLY A 276 1.44 -19.14 -9.40
CA GLY A 276 0.11 -18.65 -9.78
C GLY A 276 -0.94 -19.76 -9.82
N LYS A 277 -0.62 -20.93 -10.41
CA LYS A 277 -1.54 -22.07 -10.42
C LYS A 277 -1.96 -22.49 -9.01
N MET A 278 -1.00 -22.56 -8.09
CA MET A 278 -1.23 -22.90 -6.68
C MET A 278 -2.08 -21.84 -5.96
N PHE A 279 -1.76 -20.55 -6.11
CA PHE A 279 -2.53 -19.47 -5.46
C PHE A 279 -4.00 -19.41 -5.92
N PHE A 280 -4.30 -19.97 -7.08
CA PHE A 280 -5.65 -20.05 -7.62
C PHE A 280 -6.15 -21.50 -7.73
N ALA A 281 -5.62 -22.42 -6.93
CA ALA A 281 -6.15 -23.77 -6.80
C ALA A 281 -7.36 -23.80 -5.84
N ASP A 282 -8.25 -24.78 -6.03
CA ASP A 282 -9.45 -24.91 -5.18
C ASP A 282 -9.06 -25.22 -3.72
N ASP A 283 -8.05 -26.06 -3.52
CA ASP A 283 -7.42 -26.35 -2.21
C ASP A 283 -6.01 -25.74 -2.11
N GLY A 284 -5.91 -24.45 -2.48
CA GLY A 284 -4.66 -23.69 -2.41
C GLY A 284 -3.89 -23.80 -1.08
N PRO A 285 -4.54 -23.76 0.11
CA PRO A 285 -3.82 -23.84 1.38
C PRO A 285 -3.04 -25.14 1.56
N LYS A 286 -3.58 -26.28 1.11
CA LYS A 286 -2.93 -27.58 1.22
C LYS A 286 -1.70 -27.67 0.32
N GLU A 287 -1.81 -27.23 -0.93
CA GLU A 287 -0.68 -27.19 -1.87
C GLU A 287 0.41 -26.24 -1.38
N PHE A 288 0.03 -25.06 -0.90
CA PHE A 288 0.96 -24.09 -0.31
C PHE A 288 1.71 -24.68 0.90
N LEU A 289 0.99 -25.37 1.79
CA LEU A 289 1.62 -26.02 2.95
C LEU A 289 2.62 -27.10 2.52
N GLN A 290 2.32 -27.89 1.49
CA GLN A 290 3.24 -28.91 0.97
C GLN A 290 4.54 -28.31 0.43
N VAL A 291 4.45 -27.18 -0.28
CA VAL A 291 5.62 -26.45 -0.77
C VAL A 291 6.46 -25.91 0.39
N MET A 292 5.81 -25.28 1.38
CA MET A 292 6.48 -24.72 2.56
C MET A 292 7.15 -25.77 3.45
N THR A 293 6.54 -26.95 3.59
CA THR A 293 7.02 -28.02 4.47
C THR A 293 8.08 -28.90 3.83
N ALA A 294 8.18 -28.90 2.49
CA ALA A 294 9.23 -29.61 1.76
C ALA A 294 10.63 -28.99 1.93
N GLY A 295 10.77 -27.87 2.64
CA GLY A 295 12.05 -27.16 2.79
C GLY A 295 12.52 -26.48 1.50
N ASN A 296 11.71 -26.55 0.45
CA ASN A 296 11.91 -25.71 -0.72
C ASN A 296 11.60 -24.28 -0.30
N PRO A 297 12.48 -23.30 -0.59
CA PRO A 297 12.14 -21.91 -0.38
C PRO A 297 10.78 -21.64 -1.04
N LEU A 298 9.98 -20.73 -0.46
CA LEU A 298 8.91 -20.08 -1.25
C LEU A 298 9.56 -19.76 -2.58
N ILE A 299 8.99 -20.30 -3.66
CA ILE A 299 9.51 -20.13 -5.01
C ILE A 299 9.74 -18.61 -5.19
N GLY A 300 10.98 -18.10 -5.01
CA GLY A 300 11.25 -16.67 -4.77
C GLY A 300 12.21 -16.27 -3.62
N ALA A 301 12.68 -17.19 -2.76
CA ALA A 301 13.84 -16.94 -1.91
C ALA A 301 15.04 -17.67 -2.50
N SER A 302 15.80 -17.03 -3.38
CA SER A 302 17.16 -17.49 -3.66
C SER A 302 17.99 -17.24 -2.41
N ASP A 303 18.41 -18.32 -1.79
CA ASP A 303 19.57 -18.41 -0.92
C ASP A 303 20.79 -17.78 -1.61
N GLY A 304 21.23 -16.62 -1.12
CA GLY A 304 22.49 -15.99 -1.53
C GLY A 304 22.46 -14.46 -1.63
N SER A 305 22.56 -13.79 -0.48
CA SER A 305 23.32 -12.54 -0.37
C SER A 305 24.81 -12.86 -0.25
#